data_AF-A0A5E4M1P4-F1
#
_entry.id   AF-A0A5E4M1P4-F1
#
_cell.length_a   1.000
_cell.length_b   1.000
_cell.length_c   1.000
_cell.angle_alpha   90.00
_cell.angle_beta   90.00
_cell.angle_gamma   90.00
#
_symmetry.space_group_name_H-M   'P 1'
#
loop_
_entity.id
_entity.type
_entity.pdbx_description
1 polymer ?
#
loop_
_entity_poly.entity_id
_entity_poly.type
_entity_poly.pdbx_seq_one_letter_code
_entity_poly.pdbx_strand_id
1 'polypeptide(L)'
;MFPATSRLVLFVAKFVRWLLSLFMIAILMAEALVQFAIMLINEFIRKLEPKSAILDTRKVPSGTSDPHTTVGQSRTVGTTRRVIPPAETRPTVDPSTVNVSSSIQTDKIEADGSVKRCKENIDAIFNTMDERNLLTKCKEIKKIIFETKEKCLPWLARYIITKRISVESSHHSMCLKLLNILNNEILTELITLETESDIKALLSKDEESPICRKTLNNLGSWYGMMTLAKNKPIGKTFEDLKTLLIKAYQEEKLTYTLPLVTRILETCANSTVFNTTSPWTLDVLCCLSELHRQPGLKLKFQFEIELLCKKLKIELKDLKPATSYFI
;
A
#
# COMPACT_ATOMS: atom_id res chain seq x y z
N MET A 1 36.74 -26.92 36.50
CA MET A 1 37.34 -27.44 35.26
C MET A 1 36.32 -28.39 34.64
N PHE A 2 35.61 -28.00 33.57
CA PHE A 2 34.59 -28.88 32.98
C PHE A 2 35.23 -30.15 32.37
N PRO A 3 34.63 -31.34 32.53
CA PRO A 3 35.17 -32.60 32.01
C PRO A 3 35.40 -32.53 30.50
N ALA A 4 36.47 -33.16 30.00
CA ALA A 4 36.81 -33.19 28.57
C ALA A 4 35.65 -33.71 27.69
N THR A 5 34.83 -34.62 28.24
CA THR A 5 33.64 -35.18 27.60
C THR A 5 32.56 -34.11 27.32
N SER A 6 32.32 -33.19 28.26
CA SER A 6 31.33 -32.11 28.07
C SER A 6 31.76 -31.12 26.98
N ARG A 7 33.06 -30.87 26.83
CA ARG A 7 33.60 -30.00 25.77
C ARG A 7 33.45 -30.64 24.38
N LEU A 8 33.66 -31.96 24.29
CA LEU A 8 33.48 -32.72 23.05
C LEU A 8 32.01 -32.73 22.60
N VAL A 9 31.07 -32.98 23.52
CA VAL A 9 29.63 -32.96 23.21
C VAL A 9 29.18 -31.57 22.72
N LEU A 10 29.65 -30.50 23.36
CA LEU A 10 29.33 -29.13 22.94
C LEU A 10 29.92 -28.79 21.57
N PHE A 11 31.12 -29.28 21.26
CA PHE A 11 31.75 -29.10 19.95
C PHE A 11 30.97 -29.82 18.86
N VAL A 12 30.58 -31.08 19.08
CA VAL A 12 29.76 -31.86 18.14
C VAL A 12 28.41 -31.19 17.92
N ALA A 13 27.75 -30.70 18.96
CA ALA A 13 26.48 -30.00 18.84
C ALA A 13 26.60 -28.69 18.01
N LYS A 14 27.67 -27.93 18.22
CA LYS A 14 27.95 -26.72 17.42
C LYS A 14 28.25 -27.05 15.96
N PHE A 15 29.00 -28.12 15.71
CA PHE A 15 29.32 -28.59 14.37
C PHE A 15 28.06 -29.07 13.61
N VAL A 16 27.20 -29.86 14.25
CA VAL A 16 25.92 -30.30 13.68
C VAL A 16 25.02 -29.10 13.37
N ARG A 17 24.94 -28.13 14.28
CA ARG A 17 24.17 -26.90 14.05
C ARG A 17 24.71 -26.09 12.86
N TRP A 18 26.03 -26.00 12.74
CA TRP A 18 26.67 -25.33 11.62
C TRP A 18 26.39 -26.06 10.29
N LEU A 19 26.46 -27.40 10.29
CA LEU A 19 26.18 -28.23 9.12
C LEU A 19 24.72 -28.12 8.67
N LEU A 20 23.77 -28.14 9.62
CA LEU A 20 22.34 -27.93 9.33
C LEU A 20 22.09 -26.53 8.75
N SER A 21 22.76 -25.51 9.27
CA SER A 21 22.66 -24.15 8.72
C SER A 21 23.16 -24.08 7.27
N LEU A 22 24.24 -24.80 6.95
CA LEU A 22 24.80 -24.85 5.60
C LEU A 22 23.86 -25.58 4.62
N PHE A 23 23.22 -26.66 5.07
CA PHE A 23 22.20 -27.37 4.29
C PHE A 23 20.96 -26.51 4.03
N MET A 24 20.49 -25.75 5.03
CA MET A 24 19.38 -24.81 4.84
C MET A 24 19.71 -23.71 3.84
N ILE A 25 20.93 -23.16 3.86
CA ILE A 25 21.39 -22.19 2.86
C ILE A 25 21.39 -22.81 1.46
N ALA A 26 21.85 -24.06 1.32
CA ALA A 26 21.84 -24.76 0.04
C ALA A 26 20.40 -24.96 -0.51
N ILE A 27 19.43 -25.29 0.36
CA ILE A 27 18.01 -25.40 -0.03
C ILE A 27 17.47 -24.04 -0.51
N LEU A 28 17.72 -22.97 0.24
CA LEU A 28 17.28 -21.62 -0.13
C LEU A 28 17.90 -21.15 -1.46
N MET A 29 19.16 -21.50 -1.70
CA MET A 29 19.83 -21.23 -2.99
C MET A 29 19.21 -22.03 -4.14
N ALA A 30 18.87 -23.30 -3.91
CA ALA A 30 18.19 -24.13 -4.91
C ALA A 30 16.79 -23.59 -5.25
N GLU A 31 16.02 -23.17 -4.25
CA GLU A 31 14.72 -22.52 -4.45
C GLU A 31 14.85 -21.22 -5.26
N ALA A 32 15.84 -20.39 -4.95
CA ALA A 32 16.11 -19.16 -5.71
C ALA A 32 16.48 -19.43 -7.17
N LEU A 33 17.25 -20.49 -7.46
CA LEU A 33 17.58 -20.91 -8.82
C LEU A 33 16.35 -21.39 -9.60
N VAL A 34 15.45 -22.14 -8.96
CA VAL A 34 14.19 -22.57 -9.58
C VAL A 34 13.31 -21.36 -9.91
N GLN A 35 13.17 -20.41 -8.99
CA GLN A 35 12.40 -19.19 -9.22
C GLN A 35 13.00 -18.34 -10.36
N PHE A 36 14.33 -18.24 -10.42
CA PHE A 36 15.02 -17.57 -11.51
C PHE A 36 14.79 -18.25 -12.87
N ALA A 37 14.81 -19.58 -12.91
CA ALA A 37 14.51 -20.35 -14.12
C ALA A 37 13.06 -20.15 -14.59
N ILE A 38 12.09 -20.16 -13.67
CA ILE A 38 10.68 -19.88 -13.97
C ILE A 38 10.52 -18.47 -14.55
N MET A 39 11.21 -17.48 -13.96
CA MET A 39 11.20 -16.10 -14.47
C MET A 39 11.74 -16.01 -15.91
N LEU A 40 12.85 -16.69 -16.21
CA LEU A 40 13.40 -16.73 -17.58
C LEU A 40 12.45 -17.39 -18.58
N ILE A 41 11.80 -18.49 -18.17
CA ILE A 41 10.80 -19.17 -19.01
C ILE A 41 9.62 -18.25 -19.29
N ASN A 42 9.09 -17.56 -18.28
CA ASN A 42 7.96 -16.64 -18.44
C ASN A 42 8.32 -15.45 -19.34
N GLU A 43 9.52 -14.90 -19.21
CA GLU A 43 9.99 -13.81 -20.08
C GLU A 43 10.19 -14.29 -21.52
N PHE A 44 10.66 -15.54 -21.71
CA PHE A 44 10.81 -16.14 -23.04
C PHE A 44 9.44 -16.38 -23.70
N ILE A 45 8.46 -16.91 -22.97
CA ILE A 45 7.08 -17.08 -23.46
C ILE A 45 6.48 -15.74 -23.87
N ARG A 46 6.65 -14.69 -23.03
CA ARG A 46 6.18 -13.33 -23.33
C ARG A 46 6.77 -12.74 -24.61
N LYS A 47 8.00 -13.13 -24.95
CA LYS A 47 8.71 -12.67 -26.15
C LYS A 47 8.34 -13.46 -27.40
N LEU A 48 7.82 -14.68 -27.23
CA LEU A 48 7.36 -15.55 -28.31
C LEU A 48 5.91 -15.28 -28.74
N GLU A 49 5.10 -14.63 -27.90
CA GLU A 49 3.72 -14.30 -28.24
C GLU A 49 3.66 -13.03 -29.11
N PRO A 50 3.35 -13.12 -30.41
CA PRO A 50 3.20 -11.94 -31.25
C PRO A 50 1.84 -11.30 -30.93
N LYS A 51 1.82 -9.98 -30.69
CA LYS A 51 0.57 -9.22 -30.63
C LYS A 51 -0.17 -9.33 -31.96
N SER A 52 -1.19 -10.19 -32.05
CA SER A 52 -2.12 -10.21 -33.17
C SER A 52 -3.09 -9.03 -33.04
N ALA A 53 -2.90 -8.01 -33.88
CA ALA A 53 -3.87 -6.97 -34.12
C ALA A 53 -4.75 -7.35 -35.34
N ILE A 54 -6.07 -7.20 -35.16
CA ILE A 54 -7.11 -6.91 -36.17
C ILE A 54 -7.43 -8.02 -37.19
N LEU A 55 -8.67 -8.52 -37.15
CA LEU A 55 -9.44 -8.76 -38.38
C LEU A 55 -10.96 -8.61 -38.15
N ASP A 56 -11.51 -7.64 -38.88
CA ASP A 56 -12.91 -7.45 -39.25
C ASP A 56 -13.62 -8.74 -39.67
N THR A 57 -14.92 -8.86 -39.35
CA THR A 57 -15.99 -9.25 -40.29
C THR A 57 -17.33 -9.33 -39.55
N ARG A 58 -18.31 -8.50 -39.91
CA ARG A 58 -19.40 -8.86 -40.85
C ARG A 58 -20.52 -7.82 -40.80
N LYS A 59 -20.74 -7.17 -41.95
CA LYS A 59 -21.91 -6.38 -42.32
C LYS A 59 -22.80 -7.25 -43.20
N VAL A 60 -24.12 -7.34 -42.95
CA VAL A 60 -25.14 -7.61 -43.99
C VAL A 60 -26.44 -6.85 -43.64
N PRO A 61 -27.11 -6.19 -44.60
CA PRO A 61 -28.29 -5.33 -44.40
C PRO A 61 -29.62 -5.90 -44.96
N SER A 62 -30.75 -5.30 -44.56
CA SER A 62 -32.05 -5.29 -45.27
C SER A 62 -32.87 -4.11 -44.70
N GLY A 63 -33.14 -3.00 -45.42
CA GLY A 63 -34.23 -2.82 -46.41
C GLY A 63 -35.59 -2.94 -45.70
N THR A 64 -36.53 -1.98 -45.63
CA THR A 64 -37.10 -0.97 -46.54
C THR A 64 -38.06 -0.14 -45.64
N SER A 65 -38.29 1.17 -45.70
CA SER A 65 -39.04 1.94 -46.71
C SER A 65 -39.17 3.42 -46.27
N ASP A 66 -38.88 4.34 -47.19
CA ASP A 66 -39.20 5.79 -47.19
C ASP A 66 -40.72 6.06 -47.36
N PRO A 67 -41.21 7.31 -47.56
CA PRO A 67 -40.70 8.65 -47.21
C PRO A 67 -41.77 9.53 -46.51
N HIS A 68 -41.38 10.69 -45.95
CA HIS A 68 -41.80 12.02 -46.43
C HIS A 68 -41.63 13.16 -45.38
N THR A 69 -40.92 14.21 -45.83
CA THR A 69 -41.39 15.62 -45.80
C THR A 69 -41.23 16.44 -44.49
N THR A 70 -40.23 17.32 -44.54
CA THR A 70 -40.34 18.79 -44.32
C THR A 70 -40.09 19.40 -42.94
N VAL A 71 -38.97 20.13 -42.89
CA VAL A 71 -38.74 21.55 -42.50
C VAL A 71 -39.51 22.15 -41.31
N GLY A 72 -38.74 22.84 -40.44
CA GLY A 72 -39.18 23.95 -39.59
C GLY A 72 -38.56 23.88 -38.19
N GLN A 73 -37.35 24.38 -37.95
CA GLN A 73 -36.95 25.78 -37.71
C GLN A 73 -37.62 26.44 -36.48
N SER A 74 -36.75 26.88 -35.55
CA SER A 74 -36.90 28.07 -34.67
C SER A 74 -37.98 28.04 -33.57
N ARG A 75 -37.86 28.70 -32.41
CA ARG A 75 -36.81 29.48 -31.74
C ARG A 75 -37.35 29.85 -30.33
N THR A 76 -36.46 29.87 -29.35
CA THR A 76 -36.32 30.86 -28.25
C THR A 76 -37.39 31.18 -27.19
N VAL A 77 -36.80 31.63 -26.05
CA VAL A 77 -37.31 32.50 -24.96
C VAL A 77 -38.02 31.71 -23.83
N GLY A 78 -37.52 31.60 -22.59
CA GLY A 78 -36.60 32.41 -21.79
C GLY A 78 -37.38 33.39 -20.91
N THR A 79 -37.64 33.10 -19.63
CA THR A 79 -37.91 34.11 -18.58
C THR A 79 -37.74 33.52 -17.18
N THR A 80 -37.23 34.38 -16.31
CA THR A 80 -36.57 34.22 -15.03
C THR A 80 -37.52 34.18 -13.81
N ARG A 81 -37.02 33.59 -12.72
CA ARG A 81 -37.14 33.98 -11.29
C ARG A 81 -38.43 33.66 -10.52
N ARG A 82 -38.28 32.91 -9.41
CA ARG A 82 -38.55 33.41 -8.04
C ARG A 82 -38.05 32.45 -6.95
N VAL A 83 -37.57 33.05 -5.86
CA VAL A 83 -37.06 32.48 -4.60
C VAL A 83 -38.19 32.51 -3.56
N ILE A 84 -38.41 31.43 -2.78
CA ILE A 84 -38.88 31.41 -1.36
C ILE A 84 -38.43 30.06 -0.70
N PRO A 85 -37.93 30.03 0.56
CA PRO A 85 -37.54 28.82 1.32
C PRO A 85 -38.71 28.26 2.17
N PRO A 86 -38.61 27.05 2.78
CA PRO A 86 -38.50 27.03 4.26
C PRO A 86 -37.85 25.78 4.92
N ALA A 87 -37.37 26.03 6.14
CA ALA A 87 -37.49 25.26 7.40
C ALA A 87 -36.93 23.82 7.56
N GLU A 88 -35.97 23.75 8.49
CA GLU A 88 -35.78 22.78 9.59
C GLU A 88 -36.29 21.34 9.43
N THR A 89 -35.35 20.40 9.38
CA THR A 89 -35.51 19.07 9.97
C THR A 89 -34.17 18.54 10.49
N ARG A 90 -34.09 18.46 11.82
CA ARG A 90 -33.38 17.48 12.66
C ARG A 90 -32.57 16.39 11.90
N PRO A 91 -31.24 16.25 12.10
CA PRO A 91 -30.51 15.14 11.49
C PRO A 91 -30.70 13.87 12.33
N THR A 92 -31.41 12.90 11.76
CA THR A 92 -31.37 11.50 12.18
C THR A 92 -30.00 10.95 11.80
N VAL A 93 -29.29 10.41 12.79
CA VAL A 93 -27.98 9.76 12.63
C VAL A 93 -28.20 8.40 11.97
N ASP A 94 -27.80 8.26 10.71
CA ASP A 94 -27.57 6.97 10.06
C ASP A 94 -26.05 6.69 10.03
N PRO A 95 -25.56 5.58 10.65
CA PRO A 95 -24.18 5.17 10.50
C PRO A 95 -24.04 4.39 9.19
N SER A 96 -23.74 5.08 8.09
CA SER A 96 -23.34 4.43 6.84
C SER A 96 -21.92 3.84 6.98
N THR A 97 -21.83 2.61 7.47
CA THR A 97 -20.67 1.74 7.24
C THR A 97 -20.62 1.37 5.76
N VAL A 98 -19.76 2.02 5.00
CA VAL A 98 -19.49 1.65 3.60
C VAL A 98 -18.41 0.57 3.58
N ASN A 99 -18.83 -0.63 3.19
CA ASN A 99 -17.96 -1.74 2.82
C ASN A 99 -17.11 -1.35 1.61
N VAL A 100 -15.80 -1.26 1.81
CA VAL A 100 -14.82 -1.24 0.72
C VAL A 100 -14.62 -2.69 0.28
N SER A 101 -15.40 -3.14 -0.70
CA SER A 101 -15.16 -4.41 -1.38
C SER A 101 -14.14 -4.19 -2.50
N SER A 102 -12.88 -4.53 -2.25
CA SER A 102 -11.89 -4.74 -3.30
C SER A 102 -11.99 -6.17 -3.81
N SER A 103 -12.44 -6.33 -5.05
CA SER A 103 -12.54 -7.61 -5.75
C SER A 103 -11.16 -8.21 -6.01
N ILE A 104 -10.73 -9.06 -5.08
CA ILE A 104 -9.90 -10.23 -5.34
C ILE A 104 -10.80 -11.40 -4.97
N GLN A 105 -11.04 -12.34 -5.89
CA GLN A 105 -11.88 -13.54 -5.73
C GLN A 105 -11.93 -14.08 -4.28
N THR A 106 -12.95 -13.68 -3.51
CA THR A 106 -13.05 -13.93 -2.06
C THR A 106 -13.85 -15.16 -1.68
N ASP A 107 -14.53 -15.84 -2.62
CA ASP A 107 -15.60 -16.77 -2.23
C ASP A 107 -15.13 -18.20 -1.89
N LYS A 108 -13.82 -18.47 -1.78
CA LYS A 108 -13.31 -19.83 -1.47
C LYS A 108 -12.48 -19.97 -0.20
N ILE A 109 -12.19 -18.90 0.52
CA ILE A 109 -11.40 -18.97 1.78
C ILE A 109 -12.31 -19.03 3.03
N GLU A 110 -13.61 -18.73 2.88
CA GLU A 110 -14.54 -18.58 4.00
C GLU A 110 -15.00 -19.88 4.69
N ALA A 111 -14.64 -21.05 4.16
CA ALA A 111 -15.09 -22.35 4.67
C ALA A 111 -14.12 -23.03 5.66
N ASP A 112 -13.05 -22.37 6.10
CA ASP A 112 -12.18 -22.91 7.16
C ASP A 112 -12.66 -22.45 8.53
N GLY A 113 -13.13 -23.38 9.36
CA GLY A 113 -13.55 -23.11 10.74
C GLY A 113 -12.46 -22.42 11.59
N SER A 114 -11.19 -22.54 11.18
CA SER A 114 -10.06 -21.83 11.79
C SER A 114 -10.12 -20.31 11.58
N VAL A 115 -10.52 -19.84 10.39
CA VAL A 115 -10.61 -18.41 10.04
C VAL A 115 -11.81 -17.76 10.72
N LYS A 116 -12.93 -18.47 10.84
CA LYS A 116 -14.11 -18.01 11.57
C LYS A 116 -13.78 -17.69 13.04
N ARG A 117 -13.08 -18.59 13.72
CA ARG A 117 -12.66 -18.38 15.12
C ARG A 117 -11.68 -17.23 15.28
N CYS A 118 -10.83 -16.98 14.28
CA CYS A 118 -9.98 -15.80 14.26
C CYS A 118 -10.82 -14.51 14.23
N LYS A 119 -11.80 -14.44 13.31
CA LYS A 119 -12.68 -13.28 13.13
C LYS A 119 -13.44 -12.90 14.39
N GLU A 120 -14.05 -13.87 15.06
CA GLU A 120 -14.88 -13.63 16.25
C GLU A 120 -14.09 -13.06 17.44
N ASN A 121 -12.81 -13.42 17.58
CA ASN A 121 -12.00 -13.03 18.74
C ASN A 121 -11.13 -11.78 18.48
N ILE A 122 -10.64 -11.60 17.25
CA ILE A 122 -9.71 -10.51 16.93
C ILE A 122 -10.36 -9.13 17.07
N ASP A 123 -11.63 -8.98 16.67
CA ASP A 123 -12.34 -7.70 16.82
C ASP A 123 -12.41 -7.24 18.27
N ALA A 124 -12.78 -8.15 19.19
CA ALA A 124 -12.84 -7.87 20.62
C ALA A 124 -11.47 -7.54 21.20
N ILE A 125 -10.42 -8.25 20.77
CA ILE A 125 -9.05 -7.99 21.20
C ILE A 125 -8.62 -6.57 20.81
N PHE A 126 -8.74 -6.20 19.53
CA PHE A 126 -8.27 -4.90 19.07
C PHE A 126 -9.11 -3.73 19.62
N ASN A 127 -10.39 -3.93 19.92
CA ASN A 127 -11.24 -2.89 20.52
C ASN A 127 -10.92 -2.61 22.00
N THR A 128 -10.35 -3.59 22.70
CA THR A 128 -10.04 -3.48 24.14
C THR A 128 -8.54 -3.30 24.41
N MET A 129 -7.71 -3.38 23.37
CA MET A 129 -6.26 -3.33 23.48
C MET A 129 -5.77 -1.92 23.83
N ASP A 130 -4.98 -1.83 24.89
CA ASP A 130 -4.25 -0.63 25.31
C ASP A 130 -2.82 -0.99 25.74
N GLU A 131 -2.02 0.01 26.14
CA GLU A 131 -0.62 -0.22 26.51
C GLU A 131 -0.44 -1.12 27.73
N ARG A 132 -1.41 -1.13 28.66
CA ARG A 132 -1.34 -1.89 29.91
C ARG A 132 -1.60 -3.37 29.68
N ASN A 133 -2.48 -3.69 28.74
CA ASN A 133 -2.89 -5.06 28.45
C ASN A 133 -2.27 -5.64 27.16
N LEU A 134 -1.46 -4.86 26.43
CA LEU A 134 -0.88 -5.24 25.14
C LEU A 134 -0.18 -6.60 25.15
N LEU A 135 0.65 -6.87 26.17
CA LEU A 135 1.37 -8.15 26.27
C LEU A 135 0.43 -9.35 26.40
N THR A 136 -0.64 -9.19 27.17
CA THR A 136 -1.67 -10.23 27.35
C THR A 136 -2.43 -10.45 26.05
N LYS A 137 -2.86 -9.37 25.38
CA LYS A 137 -3.52 -9.46 24.06
C LYS A 137 -2.64 -10.08 22.99
N CYS A 138 -1.35 -9.79 22.99
CA CYS A 138 -0.41 -10.46 22.08
C CYS A 138 -0.33 -11.97 22.34
N LYS A 139 -0.40 -12.42 23.60
CA LYS A 139 -0.44 -13.87 23.92
C LYS A 139 -1.72 -14.53 23.40
N GLU A 140 -2.87 -13.86 23.56
CA GLU A 140 -4.15 -14.32 23.01
C GLU A 140 -4.07 -14.47 21.48
N ILE A 141 -3.52 -13.46 20.78
CA ILE A 141 -3.33 -13.50 19.32
C ILE A 141 -2.37 -14.63 18.91
N LYS A 142 -1.23 -14.80 19.60
CA LYS A 142 -0.29 -15.91 19.33
C LYS A 142 -0.97 -17.28 19.45
N LYS A 143 -1.84 -17.45 20.46
CA LYS A 143 -2.62 -18.68 20.62
C LYS A 143 -3.54 -18.92 19.43
N ILE A 144 -4.25 -17.89 18.96
CA ILE A 144 -5.10 -17.99 17.76
C ILE A 144 -4.28 -18.37 16.52
N ILE A 145 -3.13 -17.72 16.30
CA ILE A 145 -2.24 -18.03 15.18
C ILE A 145 -1.76 -19.49 15.23
N PHE A 146 -1.37 -19.96 16.41
CA PHE A 146 -0.95 -21.36 16.62
C PHE A 146 -2.08 -22.36 16.36
N GLU A 147 -3.26 -22.13 16.93
CA GLU A 147 -4.43 -23.01 16.78
C GLU A 147 -4.93 -23.10 15.33
N THR A 148 -4.80 -22.01 14.58
CA THR A 148 -5.17 -21.94 13.16
C THR A 148 -4.07 -22.45 12.22
N LYS A 149 -2.92 -22.87 12.76
CA LYS A 149 -1.73 -23.27 11.98
C LYS A 149 -1.37 -22.20 10.93
N GLU A 150 -1.37 -20.94 11.35
CA GLU A 150 -1.04 -19.76 10.53
C GLU A 150 -1.99 -19.46 9.34
N LYS A 151 -3.02 -20.27 9.10
CA LYS A 151 -3.98 -20.05 8.01
C LYS A 151 -4.77 -18.74 8.16
N CYS A 152 -4.86 -18.20 9.37
CA CYS A 152 -5.56 -16.95 9.62
C CYS A 152 -4.72 -15.70 9.30
N LEU A 153 -3.41 -15.83 9.04
CA LEU A 153 -2.52 -14.68 8.87
C LEU A 153 -2.91 -13.76 7.71
N PRO A 154 -3.27 -14.24 6.51
CA PRO A 154 -3.70 -13.36 5.42
C PRO A 154 -4.95 -12.55 5.77
N TRP A 155 -5.92 -13.18 6.46
CA TRP A 155 -7.11 -12.50 6.93
C TRP A 155 -6.78 -11.46 8.01
N LEU A 156 -5.91 -11.81 8.96
CA LEU A 156 -5.48 -10.91 10.04
C LEU A 156 -4.72 -9.69 9.48
N ALA A 157 -3.86 -9.89 8.49
CA ALA A 157 -3.16 -8.80 7.82
C ALA A 157 -4.14 -7.80 7.20
N ARG A 158 -5.10 -8.30 6.42
CA ARG A 158 -6.16 -7.47 5.82
C ARG A 158 -7.03 -6.79 6.85
N TYR A 159 -7.37 -7.47 7.93
CA TYR A 159 -8.11 -6.89 9.04
C TYR A 159 -7.35 -5.70 9.66
N ILE A 160 -6.07 -5.88 9.98
CA ILE A 160 -5.24 -4.83 10.59
C ILE A 160 -5.19 -3.59 9.67
N ILE A 161 -4.96 -3.81 8.38
CA ILE A 161 -4.92 -2.70 7.41
C ILE A 161 -6.28 -2.00 7.33
N THR A 162 -7.33 -2.73 6.97
CA THR A 162 -8.63 -2.14 6.63
C THR A 162 -9.38 -1.57 7.84
N LYS A 163 -9.28 -2.21 9.01
CA LYS A 163 -10.08 -1.85 10.21
C LYS A 163 -9.30 -1.05 11.24
N ARG A 164 -7.97 -0.92 11.14
CA ARG A 164 -7.17 -0.17 12.11
C ARG A 164 -6.29 0.88 11.44
N ILE A 165 -5.36 0.46 10.59
CA ILE A 165 -4.35 1.35 10.00
C ILE A 165 -4.99 2.40 9.10
N SER A 166 -5.90 1.99 8.21
CA SER A 166 -6.59 2.88 7.27
C SER A 166 -7.51 3.89 7.95
N VAL A 167 -7.98 3.61 9.17
CA VAL A 167 -9.02 4.39 9.85
C VAL A 167 -8.43 5.56 10.63
N GLU A 168 -7.42 5.32 11.46
CA GLU A 168 -6.81 6.34 12.33
C GLU A 168 -5.30 6.15 12.48
N SER A 169 -4.56 7.27 12.41
CA SER A 169 -3.11 7.29 12.59
C SER A 169 -2.65 6.99 14.02
N SER A 170 -3.50 7.25 15.02
CA SER A 170 -3.28 6.89 16.43
C SER A 170 -2.99 5.39 16.60
N HIS A 171 -3.63 4.53 15.80
CA HIS A 171 -3.47 3.09 15.85
C HIS A 171 -2.11 2.59 15.36
N HIS A 172 -1.36 3.39 14.60
CA HIS A 172 -0.09 2.95 14.00
C HIS A 172 0.92 2.57 15.09
N SER A 173 1.10 3.44 16.09
CA SER A 173 2.06 3.19 17.18
C SER A 173 1.74 1.91 17.96
N MET A 174 0.46 1.68 18.28
CA MET A 174 0.00 0.47 18.98
C MET A 174 0.20 -0.78 18.13
N CYS A 175 -0.16 -0.72 16.84
CA CYS A 175 0.01 -1.85 15.92
C CYS A 175 1.49 -2.20 15.73
N LEU A 176 2.39 -1.21 15.64
CA LEU A 176 3.84 -1.48 15.58
C LEU A 176 4.35 -2.18 16.83
N LYS A 177 3.95 -1.70 18.03
CA LYS A 177 4.31 -2.36 19.30
C LYS A 177 3.81 -3.80 19.32
N LEU A 178 2.55 -4.03 18.91
CA LEU A 178 1.96 -5.35 18.77
C LEU A 178 2.78 -6.24 17.83
N LEU A 179 3.12 -5.78 16.62
CA LEU A 179 3.87 -6.57 15.65
C LEU A 179 5.28 -6.92 16.15
N ASN A 180 5.94 -5.99 16.83
CA ASN A 180 7.25 -6.24 17.44
C ASN A 180 7.17 -7.32 18.55
N ILE A 181 6.10 -7.34 19.36
CA ILE A 181 5.89 -8.36 20.39
C ILE A 181 5.48 -9.71 19.78
N LEU A 182 4.65 -9.68 18.74
CA LEU A 182 4.25 -10.89 18.01
C LEU A 182 5.48 -11.54 17.38
N ASN A 183 6.40 -10.74 16.84
CA ASN A 183 7.63 -11.17 16.19
C ASN A 183 7.37 -12.28 15.15
N ASN A 184 6.34 -12.07 14.32
CA ASN A 184 5.96 -12.97 13.23
C ASN A 184 6.28 -12.29 11.90
N GLU A 185 7.32 -12.79 11.22
CA GLU A 185 7.83 -12.19 9.97
C GLU A 185 6.84 -12.36 8.82
N ILE A 186 6.18 -13.52 8.73
CA ILE A 186 5.16 -13.81 7.71
C ILE A 186 4.00 -12.82 7.80
N LEU A 187 3.48 -12.59 9.01
CA LEU A 187 2.42 -11.60 9.24
C LEU A 187 2.90 -10.19 8.89
N THR A 188 4.14 -9.84 9.25
CA THR A 188 4.73 -8.53 8.94
C THR A 188 4.84 -8.30 7.44
N GLU A 189 5.25 -9.33 6.69
CA GLU A 189 5.33 -9.31 5.23
C GLU A 189 3.93 -9.20 4.60
N LEU A 190 2.97 -10.02 5.04
CA LEU A 190 1.58 -9.96 4.56
C LEU A 190 0.94 -8.59 4.80
N ILE A 191 1.16 -7.98 5.97
CA ILE A 191 0.69 -6.62 6.27
C ILE A 191 1.32 -5.59 5.33
N THR A 192 2.62 -5.74 5.01
CA THR A 192 3.33 -4.84 4.10
C THR A 192 2.78 -4.97 2.68
N LEU A 193 2.58 -6.20 2.19
CA LEU A 193 2.01 -6.48 0.88
C LEU A 193 0.56 -5.99 0.76
N GLU A 194 -0.26 -6.20 1.79
CA GLU A 194 -1.64 -5.70 1.82
C GLU A 194 -1.66 -4.16 1.81
N THR A 195 -0.75 -3.51 2.54
CA THR A 195 -0.59 -2.05 2.51
C THR A 195 -0.29 -1.56 1.08
N GLU A 196 0.63 -2.22 0.38
CA GLU A 196 0.94 -1.88 -1.02
C GLU A 196 -0.27 -2.08 -1.94
N SER A 197 -1.00 -3.18 -1.77
CA SER A 197 -2.20 -3.51 -2.55
C SER A 197 -3.27 -2.44 -2.37
N ASP A 198 -3.55 -2.04 -1.13
CA ASP A 198 -4.54 -1.00 -0.83
C ASP A 198 -4.13 0.37 -1.37
N ILE A 199 -2.85 0.74 -1.26
CA ILE A 199 -2.32 1.98 -1.85
C ILE A 199 -2.55 1.96 -3.38
N LYS A 200 -2.15 0.89 -4.07
CA LYS A 200 -2.31 0.77 -5.53
C LYS A 200 -3.78 0.81 -5.95
N ALA A 201 -4.66 0.15 -5.20
CA ALA A 201 -6.09 0.15 -5.45
C ALA A 201 -6.69 1.54 -5.27
N LEU A 202 -6.24 2.32 -4.29
CA LEU A 202 -6.70 3.70 -4.07
C LEU A 202 -6.16 4.67 -5.12
N LEU A 203 -4.89 4.54 -5.54
CA LEU A 203 -4.32 5.38 -6.60
C LEU A 203 -4.93 5.10 -7.98
N SER A 204 -5.43 3.88 -8.21
CA SER A 204 -6.11 3.52 -9.46
C SER A 204 -7.54 4.05 -9.55
N LYS A 205 -8.12 4.55 -8.45
CA LYS A 205 -9.47 5.11 -8.46
C LYS A 205 -9.42 6.57 -8.90
N ASP A 206 -10.29 6.92 -9.83
CA ASP A 206 -10.47 8.31 -10.30
C ASP A 206 -11.40 9.13 -9.39
N GLU A 207 -11.67 8.63 -8.19
CA GLU A 207 -12.60 9.28 -7.25
C GLU A 207 -11.82 10.14 -6.26
N GLU A 208 -11.94 11.47 -6.41
CA GLU A 208 -11.40 12.37 -5.41
C GLU A 208 -12.32 12.49 -4.18
N SER A 209 -12.00 11.81 -3.07
CA SER A 209 -12.74 11.97 -1.80
C SER A 209 -11.85 12.30 -0.60
N PRO A 210 -12.34 13.11 0.37
CA PRO A 210 -11.60 13.38 1.61
C PRO A 210 -11.27 12.11 2.41
N ILE A 211 -12.16 11.11 2.33
CA ILE A 211 -11.97 9.80 2.97
C ILE A 211 -10.81 9.05 2.30
N CYS A 212 -10.79 8.99 0.96
CA CYS A 212 -9.69 8.40 0.19
C CYS A 212 -8.35 9.06 0.56
N ARG A 213 -8.32 10.40 0.62
CA ARG A 213 -7.14 11.18 1.03
C ARG A 213 -6.64 10.80 2.43
N LYS A 214 -7.55 10.73 3.41
CA LYS A 214 -7.21 10.37 4.80
C LYS A 214 -6.63 8.95 4.85
N THR A 215 -7.28 8.00 4.18
CA THR A 215 -6.83 6.61 4.11
C THR A 215 -5.45 6.50 3.47
N LEU A 216 -5.22 7.15 2.33
CA LEU A 216 -3.90 7.15 1.67
C LEU A 216 -2.80 7.76 2.54
N ASN A 217 -3.09 8.86 3.25
CA ASN A 217 -2.13 9.45 4.18
C ASN A 217 -1.78 8.51 5.34
N ASN A 218 -2.79 7.80 5.87
CA ASN A 218 -2.59 6.79 6.89
C ASN A 218 -1.73 5.63 6.38
N LEU A 219 -2.06 5.09 5.21
CA LEU A 219 -1.32 3.98 4.59
C LEU A 219 0.11 4.38 4.22
N GLY A 220 0.34 5.58 3.69
CA GLY A 220 1.67 6.08 3.36
C GLY A 220 2.58 6.19 4.59
N SER A 221 2.04 6.74 5.68
CA SER A 221 2.78 6.83 6.95
C SER A 221 3.10 5.43 7.48
N TRP A 222 2.11 4.54 7.50
CA TRP A 222 2.27 3.16 7.93
C TRP A 222 3.31 2.41 7.09
N TYR A 223 3.24 2.53 5.77
CA TYR A 223 4.16 1.87 4.86
C TYR A 223 5.61 2.33 5.09
N GLY A 224 5.83 3.63 5.24
CA GLY A 224 7.14 4.18 5.61
C GLY A 224 7.65 3.65 6.96
N MET A 225 6.78 3.54 7.97
CA MET A 225 7.13 2.99 9.29
C MET A 225 7.48 1.49 9.23
N MET A 226 6.87 0.74 8.32
CA MET A 226 7.11 -0.68 8.12
C MET A 226 8.33 -0.96 7.23
N THR A 227 8.75 0.02 6.42
CA THR A 227 9.86 -0.08 5.46
C THR A 227 11.04 0.80 5.88
N LEU A 228 11.06 2.06 5.46
CA LEU A 228 12.18 2.98 5.60
C LEU A 228 12.65 3.13 7.05
N ALA A 229 11.73 3.36 7.98
CA ALA A 229 12.04 3.49 9.42
C ALA A 229 12.64 2.21 10.03
N LYS A 230 12.43 1.06 9.38
CA LYS A 230 13.01 -0.24 9.77
C LYS A 230 14.25 -0.60 8.95
N ASN A 231 14.85 0.37 8.24
CA ASN A 231 15.99 0.14 7.34
C ASN A 231 15.70 -0.90 6.23
N LYS A 232 14.43 -1.04 5.83
CA LYS A 232 14.02 -1.91 4.72
C LYS A 232 13.72 -1.07 3.49
N PRO A 233 14.13 -1.51 2.29
CA PRO A 233 13.77 -0.82 1.06
C PRO A 233 12.26 -0.90 0.82
N ILE A 234 11.76 0.00 -0.02
CA ILE A 234 10.44 -0.11 -0.62
C ILE A 234 10.34 -1.44 -1.40
N GLY A 235 9.20 -2.11 -1.31
CA GLY A 235 8.99 -3.43 -1.91
C GLY A 235 9.15 -3.39 -3.43
N LYS A 236 9.74 -4.44 -4.01
CA LYS A 236 9.99 -4.54 -5.46
C LYS A 236 8.72 -4.47 -6.32
N THR A 237 7.61 -4.90 -5.74
CA THR A 237 6.28 -4.87 -6.34
C THR A 237 5.66 -3.48 -6.31
N PHE A 238 6.16 -2.59 -5.45
CA PHE A 238 5.71 -1.21 -5.34
C PHE A 238 6.49 -0.34 -6.33
N GLU A 239 5.80 0.61 -6.94
CA GLU A 239 6.45 1.51 -7.89
C GLU A 239 7.42 2.44 -7.17
N ASP A 240 8.60 2.64 -7.76
CA ASP A 240 9.60 3.55 -7.23
C ASP A 240 9.02 4.96 -7.02
N LEU A 241 9.31 5.57 -5.86
CA LEU A 241 8.67 6.82 -5.43
C LEU A 241 8.93 7.99 -6.39
N LYS A 242 10.14 8.08 -6.95
CA LYS A 242 10.48 9.10 -7.94
C LYS A 242 9.69 8.88 -9.23
N THR A 243 9.66 7.63 -9.71
CA THR A 243 8.88 7.26 -10.89
C THR A 243 7.39 7.57 -10.71
N LEU A 244 6.84 7.28 -9.52
CA LEU A 244 5.46 7.56 -9.17
C LEU A 244 5.14 9.07 -9.21
N LEU A 245 6.04 9.92 -8.69
CA LEU A 245 5.90 11.38 -8.76
C LEU A 245 5.90 11.91 -10.19
N ILE A 246 6.81 11.42 -11.03
CA ILE A 246 6.94 11.84 -12.43
C ILE A 246 5.66 11.51 -13.20
N LYS A 247 5.18 10.26 -13.09
CA LYS A 247 3.93 9.83 -13.73
C LYS A 247 2.73 10.63 -13.24
N ALA A 248 2.62 10.84 -11.92
CA ALA A 248 1.51 11.60 -11.36
C ALA A 248 1.51 13.08 -11.77
N TYR A 249 2.67 13.68 -12.03
CA TYR A 249 2.72 15.02 -12.61
C TYR A 249 2.20 15.03 -14.05
N GLN A 250 2.67 14.10 -14.88
CA GLN A 250 2.27 13.98 -16.30
C GLN A 250 0.78 13.68 -16.48
N GLU A 251 0.20 12.88 -15.58
CA GLU A 251 -1.21 12.48 -15.60
C GLU A 251 -2.12 13.40 -14.78
N GLU A 252 -1.60 14.51 -14.23
CA GLU A 252 -2.31 15.42 -13.32
C GLU A 252 -2.87 14.78 -12.02
N LYS A 253 -2.32 13.63 -11.60
CA LYS A 253 -2.73 12.83 -10.42
C LYS A 253 -1.94 13.14 -9.14
N LEU A 254 -1.33 14.32 -9.04
CA LEU A 254 -0.58 14.72 -7.85
C LEU A 254 -1.44 14.87 -6.58
N THR A 255 -2.77 15.05 -6.71
CA THR A 255 -3.69 15.24 -5.58
C THR A 255 -3.56 14.18 -4.49
N TYR A 256 -3.24 12.94 -4.87
CA TYR A 256 -3.07 11.81 -3.94
C TYR A 256 -1.65 11.27 -3.86
N THR A 257 -0.97 11.26 -5.00
CA THR A 257 0.38 10.70 -5.10
C THR A 257 1.39 11.52 -4.30
N LEU A 258 1.34 12.85 -4.37
CA LEU A 258 2.28 13.68 -3.63
C LEU A 258 2.11 13.53 -2.11
N PRO A 259 0.90 13.64 -1.52
CA PRO A 259 0.71 13.36 -0.10
C PRO A 259 1.19 11.97 0.32
N LEU A 260 0.90 10.94 -0.48
CA LEU A 260 1.36 9.58 -0.21
C LEU A 260 2.89 9.49 -0.11
N VAL A 261 3.60 10.01 -1.13
CA VAL A 261 5.06 9.98 -1.17
C VAL A 261 5.67 10.78 -0.03
N THR A 262 5.13 11.96 0.29
CA THR A 262 5.64 12.75 1.42
C THR A 262 5.41 12.04 2.76
N ARG A 263 4.26 11.39 2.98
CA ARG A 263 4.01 10.60 4.20
C ARG A 263 4.96 9.42 4.34
N ILE A 264 5.29 8.72 3.26
CA ILE A 264 6.30 7.65 3.28
C ILE A 264 7.67 8.23 3.66
N LEU A 265 8.10 9.30 2.98
CA LEU A 265 9.42 9.91 3.18
C LEU A 265 9.62 10.54 4.57
N GLU A 266 8.57 11.03 5.22
CA GLU A 266 8.68 11.56 6.60
C GLU A 266 9.33 10.56 7.57
N THR A 267 9.11 9.27 7.35
CA THR A 267 9.61 8.20 8.21
C THR A 267 11.11 7.92 8.03
N CYS A 268 11.70 8.44 6.95
CA CYS A 268 13.12 8.27 6.63
C CYS A 268 14.03 8.90 7.70
N ALA A 269 13.54 9.91 8.42
CA ALA A 269 14.25 10.54 9.54
C ALA A 269 14.53 9.56 10.70
N ASN A 270 13.78 8.46 10.79
CA ASN A 270 13.97 7.41 11.79
C ASN A 270 14.84 6.25 11.26
N SER A 271 15.31 6.34 10.02
CA SER A 271 16.15 5.33 9.37
C SER A 271 17.61 5.67 9.56
N THR A 272 18.47 4.67 9.73
CA THR A 272 19.93 4.86 9.63
C THR A 272 20.42 4.64 8.21
N VAL A 273 19.72 3.83 7.42
CA VAL A 273 20.09 3.48 6.03
C VAL A 273 19.47 4.45 5.02
N PHE A 274 18.18 4.74 5.15
CA PHE A 274 17.42 5.58 4.23
C PHE A 274 17.25 7.00 4.74
N ASN A 275 18.18 7.48 5.58
CA ASN A 275 18.12 8.85 6.11
C ASN A 275 18.23 9.90 4.99
N THR A 276 18.10 11.17 5.37
CA THR A 276 18.08 12.34 4.46
C THR A 276 19.38 12.54 3.66
N THR A 277 20.48 11.92 4.07
CA THR A 277 21.78 11.96 3.36
C THR A 277 22.02 10.73 2.48
N SER A 278 21.16 9.72 2.55
CA SER A 278 21.30 8.53 1.71
C SER A 278 21.06 8.88 0.24
N PRO A 279 21.85 8.34 -0.71
CA PRO A 279 21.71 8.67 -2.12
C PRO A 279 20.30 8.41 -2.68
N TRP A 280 19.66 7.32 -2.26
CA TRP A 280 18.30 6.99 -2.68
C TRP A 280 17.28 8.02 -2.17
N THR A 281 17.29 8.35 -0.88
CA THR A 281 16.36 9.35 -0.32
C THR A 281 16.62 10.72 -0.93
N LEU A 282 17.89 11.10 -1.12
CA LEU A 282 18.27 12.38 -1.70
C LEU A 282 17.78 12.50 -3.15
N ASP A 283 17.84 11.43 -3.95
CA ASP A 283 17.33 11.42 -5.33
C ASP A 283 15.81 11.70 -5.38
N VAL A 284 15.02 11.11 -4.48
CA VAL A 284 13.58 11.41 -4.38
C VAL A 284 13.33 12.84 -3.89
N LEU A 285 14.11 13.33 -2.91
CA LEU A 285 14.02 14.71 -2.42
C LEU A 285 14.38 15.74 -3.50
N CYS A 286 15.40 15.46 -4.32
CA CYS A 286 15.76 16.28 -5.47
C CYS A 286 14.65 16.30 -6.52
N CYS A 287 14.01 15.16 -6.79
CA CYS A 287 12.82 15.11 -7.64
C CYS A 287 11.69 15.99 -7.10
N LEU A 288 11.40 15.95 -5.79
CA LEU A 288 10.41 16.84 -5.17
C LEU A 288 10.80 18.32 -5.26
N SER A 289 12.09 18.63 -5.11
CA SER A 289 12.61 19.98 -5.24
C SER A 289 12.48 20.52 -6.67
N GLU A 290 12.70 19.69 -7.69
CA GLU A 290 12.45 20.07 -9.08
C GLU A 290 10.95 20.23 -9.36
N LEU A 291 10.11 19.33 -8.84
CA LEU A 291 8.67 19.43 -8.95
C LEU A 291 8.16 20.77 -8.40
N HIS A 292 8.62 21.18 -7.22
CA HIS A 292 8.26 22.45 -6.59
C HIS A 292 8.48 23.68 -7.49
N ARG A 293 9.54 23.64 -8.32
CA ARG A 293 9.92 24.72 -9.24
C ARG A 293 9.19 24.69 -10.58
N GLN A 294 8.36 23.67 -10.85
CA GLN A 294 7.65 23.56 -12.12
C GLN A 294 6.69 24.75 -12.33
N PRO A 295 6.73 25.42 -13.50
CA PRO A 295 5.79 26.48 -13.82
C PRO A 295 4.34 25.99 -13.73
N GLY A 296 3.48 26.73 -13.03
CA GLY A 296 2.06 26.39 -12.91
C GLY A 296 1.75 25.29 -11.90
N LEU A 297 2.73 24.79 -11.13
CA LEU A 297 2.44 23.87 -10.03
C LEU A 297 1.51 24.56 -9.02
N LYS A 298 0.40 23.89 -8.68
CA LYS A 298 -0.60 24.41 -7.73
C LYS A 298 0.04 24.63 -6.35
N LEU A 299 -0.24 25.78 -5.71
CA LEU A 299 0.31 26.15 -4.39
C LEU A 299 0.17 25.06 -3.32
N LYS A 300 -0.97 24.34 -3.31
CA LYS A 300 -1.19 23.22 -2.37
C LYS A 300 -0.08 22.16 -2.42
N PHE A 301 0.48 21.91 -3.61
CA PHE A 301 1.55 20.93 -3.80
C PHE A 301 2.91 21.49 -3.37
N GLN A 302 3.17 22.77 -3.65
CA GLN A 302 4.37 23.45 -3.16
C GLN A 302 4.43 23.44 -1.63
N PHE A 303 3.34 23.81 -0.97
CA PHE A 303 3.25 23.79 0.49
C PHE A 303 3.46 22.40 1.10
N GLU A 304 2.98 21.33 0.44
CA GLU A 304 3.19 19.97 0.91
C GLU A 304 4.68 19.55 0.84
N ILE A 305 5.38 19.93 -0.22
CA ILE A 305 6.83 19.70 -0.39
C ILE A 305 7.63 20.48 0.66
N GLU A 306 7.28 21.75 0.87
CA GLU A 306 7.91 22.61 1.89
C GLU A 306 7.68 22.07 3.31
N LEU A 307 6.47 21.59 3.59
CA LEU A 307 6.14 20.98 4.88
C LEU A 307 6.96 19.71 5.13
N LEU A 308 7.16 18.86 4.11
CA LEU A 308 8.05 17.71 4.22
C LEU A 308 9.48 18.15 4.54
N CYS A 309 10.03 19.11 3.79
CA CYS A 309 11.39 19.60 4.00
C CYS A 309 11.57 20.18 5.41
N LYS A 310 10.57 20.93 5.91
CA LYS A 310 10.55 21.44 7.29
C LYS A 310 10.57 20.31 8.32
N LYS A 311 9.78 19.24 8.14
CA LYS A 311 9.78 18.08 9.04
C LYS A 311 11.12 17.34 9.03
N LEU A 312 11.75 17.24 7.86
CA LEU A 312 13.07 16.60 7.68
C LEU A 312 14.24 17.52 8.04
N LYS A 313 13.97 18.79 8.37
CA LYS A 313 14.98 19.82 8.66
C LYS A 313 15.97 20.02 7.50
N ILE A 314 15.45 20.06 6.27
CA ILE A 314 16.20 20.27 5.04
C ILE A 314 15.78 21.62 4.44
N GLU A 315 16.75 22.37 3.92
CA GLU A 315 16.45 23.56 3.13
C GLU A 315 16.23 23.18 1.66
N LEU A 316 15.07 23.54 1.11
CA LEU A 316 14.67 23.16 -0.26
C LEU A 316 15.66 23.64 -1.34
N LYS A 317 16.35 24.76 -1.07
CA LYS A 317 17.36 25.35 -1.97
C LYS A 317 18.65 24.53 -2.07
N ASP A 318 18.94 23.70 -1.07
CA ASP A 318 20.16 22.87 -1.01
C ASP A 318 19.98 21.59 -1.84
N LEU A 319 18.72 21.21 -2.10
CA LEU A 319 18.38 20.11 -2.98
C LEU A 319 18.58 20.54 -4.43
N LYS A 320 19.69 20.06 -5.01
CA LYS A 320 20.06 20.29 -6.41
C LYS A 320 19.94 18.98 -7.18
N PRO A 321 19.00 18.87 -8.14
CA PRO A 321 18.89 17.67 -8.97
C PRO A 321 20.13 17.55 -9.87
N ALA A 322 20.65 16.32 -10.00
CA ALA A 322 21.80 16.06 -10.89
C ALA A 322 21.38 16.05 -12.38
N THR A 323 20.11 15.77 -12.65
CA THR A 323 19.52 15.70 -13.99
C THR A 323 18.08 16.23 -13.90
N SER A 324 17.55 16.81 -14.98
CA SER A 324 16.14 17.22 -15.02
C SER A 324 15.23 15.99 -15.09
N TYR A 325 14.25 15.90 -14.18
CA TYR A 325 13.29 14.81 -14.11
C TYR A 325 11.95 15.11 -14.81
N PHE A 326 11.60 16.39 -14.95
CA PHE A 326 10.37 16.84 -15.59
C PHE A 326 10.73 17.65 -16.84
N ILE A 327 10.67 17.00 -18.01
CA ILE A 327 10.94 17.58 -19.32
C ILE A 327 9.65 17.62 -20.13
#